data_AF-X1SXU4-F1
#
_entry.id   AF-X1SXU4-F1
#
_cell.length_a   1.000
_cell.length_b   1.000
_cell.length_c   1.000
_cell.angle_alpha   90.00
_cell.angle_beta   90.00
_cell.angle_gamma   90.00
#
_symmetry.space_group_name_H-M   'P 1'
#
loop_
_entity.id
_entity.type
_entity.pdbx_description
1 polymer ?
#
loop_
_entity_poly.entity_id
_entity_poly.type
_entity_poly.pdbx_seq_one_letter_code
_entity_poly.pdbx_strand_id
1 'polypeptide(L)'
;MVFNPMAFATPQQQEQLAKMQQFTKNIKYIIHTEDGENRIEVTLKTDDPEAAKLLPQIQEGIVTSMTQMLYQMFAMNGERV
;
A
#
# COMPACT_ATOMS: atom_id res chain seq x y z
N MET A 1 -7.75 19.79 7.49
CA MET A 1 -7.46 20.02 6.06
C MET A 1 -6.98 18.70 5.48
N VAL A 2 -7.64 18.16 4.45
CA VAL A 2 -7.22 16.90 3.83
C VAL A 2 -5.97 17.20 3.01
N PHE A 3 -4.82 16.64 3.39
CA PHE A 3 -3.59 16.76 2.64
C PHE A 3 -3.80 16.09 1.28
N ASN A 4 -3.84 16.88 0.20
CA ASN A 4 -3.95 16.37 -1.15
C ASN A 4 -2.56 16.43 -1.82
N PRO A 5 -1.78 15.34 -1.78
CA PRO A 5 -0.43 15.30 -2.36
C PRO A 5 -0.42 15.59 -3.88
N MET A 6 -1.57 15.54 -4.55
CA MET A 6 -1.72 15.90 -5.97
C MET A 6 -1.46 17.39 -6.26
N ALA A 7 -1.62 18.28 -5.26
CA ALA A 7 -1.49 19.73 -5.44
C ALA A 7 -0.04 20.20 -5.64
N PHE A 8 0.95 19.34 -5.36
CA PHE A 8 2.38 19.67 -5.40
C PHE A 8 3.18 18.78 -6.37
N ALA A 9 2.51 17.93 -7.14
CA ALA A 9 3.15 17.00 -8.07
C ALA A 9 3.43 17.67 -9.42
N THR A 10 4.61 17.42 -9.99
CA THR A 10 4.93 17.83 -11.38
C THR A 10 3.98 17.16 -12.38
N PRO A 11 3.77 17.71 -13.59
CA PRO A 11 2.85 17.12 -14.58
C PRO A 11 3.13 15.64 -14.89
N GLN A 12 4.42 15.26 -14.92
CA GLN A 12 4.83 13.86 -15.12
C GLN A 12 4.49 12.96 -13.92
N GLN A 13 4.64 13.46 -12.70
CA GLN A 13 4.23 12.73 -11.48
C GLN A 13 2.71 12.59 -11.40
N GLN A 14 1.94 13.60 -11.83
CA GLN A 14 0.48 13.52 -11.88
C GLN A 14 0.01 12.45 -12.86
N GLU A 15 0.60 12.36 -14.06
CA GLU A 15 0.27 11.29 -15.00
C GLU A 15 0.66 9.90 -14.48
N GLN A 16 1.82 9.76 -13.83
CA GLN A 16 2.22 8.50 -13.22
C GLN A 16 1.27 8.09 -12.08
N LEU A 17 0.89 9.02 -11.22
CA LEU A 17 -0.08 8.79 -10.15
C LEU A 17 -1.46 8.44 -10.70
N ALA A 18 -1.92 9.13 -11.75
CA ALA A 18 -3.20 8.84 -12.39
C ALA A 18 -3.20 7.44 -13.05
N LYS A 19 -2.12 7.07 -13.73
CA LYS A 19 -1.94 5.72 -14.28
C LYS A 19 -1.93 4.68 -13.16
N MET A 20 -1.16 4.90 -12.11
CA MET A 20 -1.15 4.00 -10.94
C MET A 20 -2.55 3.86 -10.34
N GLN A 21 -3.27 4.96 -10.10
CA GLN A 21 -4.64 4.94 -9.59
C GLN A 21 -5.61 4.21 -10.53
N GLN A 22 -5.42 4.32 -11.84
CA GLN A 22 -6.23 3.63 -12.83
C GLN A 22 -6.05 2.11 -12.78
N PHE A 23 -4.87 1.62 -12.40
CA PHE A 23 -4.62 0.18 -12.23
C PHE A 23 -4.98 -0.30 -10.82
N THR A 24 -4.67 0.48 -9.79
CA THR A 24 -4.96 0.08 -8.40
C THR A 24 -6.45 0.04 -8.10
N LYS A 25 -7.31 0.76 -8.83
CA LYS A 25 -8.77 0.65 -8.69
C LYS A 25 -9.31 -0.76 -8.96
N ASN A 26 -8.57 -1.58 -9.73
CA ASN A 26 -8.94 -2.95 -10.04
C ASN A 26 -8.37 -3.96 -9.03
N ILE A 27 -7.63 -3.49 -8.03
CA ILE A 27 -7.06 -4.31 -6.95
C ILE A 27 -8.00 -4.23 -5.75
N LYS A 28 -8.51 -5.38 -5.34
CA LYS A 28 -9.25 -5.55 -4.09
C LYS A 28 -8.30 -5.99 -3.00
N TYR A 29 -8.55 -5.57 -1.77
CA TYR A 29 -7.79 -6.03 -0.61
C TYR A 29 -8.72 -6.56 0.47
N ILE A 30 -8.22 -7.53 1.23
CA ILE A 30 -8.87 -8.05 2.43
C ILE A 30 -7.85 -7.96 3.56
N ILE A 31 -8.28 -7.45 4.72
CA ILE A 31 -7.46 -7.42 5.93
C ILE A 31 -8.04 -8.48 6.88
N HIS A 32 -7.22 -9.43 7.26
CA HIS A 32 -7.54 -10.43 8.27
C HIS A 32 -6.79 -10.10 9.55
N THR A 33 -7.53 -10.05 10.65
CA THR A 33 -6.98 -9.98 12.01
C THR A 33 -7.37 -11.27 12.70
N GLU A 34 -6.39 -12.08 13.09
CA GLU A 34 -6.65 -13.33 13.78
C GLU A 34 -6.68 -13.10 15.30
N ASP A 35 -7.80 -13.45 15.93
CA ASP A 35 -7.96 -13.39 17.38
C ASP A 35 -7.06 -14.45 18.03
N GLY A 36 -6.05 -13.98 18.80
CA GLY A 36 -5.17 -14.84 19.59
C GLY A 36 -3.69 -14.82 19.18
N GLU A 37 -3.35 -14.45 17.94
CA GLU A 37 -1.96 -14.41 17.45
C GLU A 37 -1.43 -12.98 17.17
N ASN A 38 -2.23 -11.93 17.42
CA ASN A 38 -1.90 -10.53 17.10
C ASN A 38 -1.35 -10.37 15.67
N ARG A 39 -1.90 -11.16 14.74
CA ARG A 39 -1.47 -11.21 13.34
C ARG A 39 -2.38 -10.36 12.47
N ILE A 40 -1.77 -9.54 11.61
CA ILE A 40 -2.46 -8.79 10.56
C ILE A 40 -1.98 -9.36 9.23
N GLU A 41 -2.92 -9.85 8.42
CA GLU A 41 -2.65 -10.32 7.07
C GLU A 41 -3.40 -9.45 6.06
N VAL A 42 -2.71 -9.06 4.99
CA VAL A 42 -3.29 -8.29 3.89
C VAL A 42 -3.21 -9.13 2.63
N THR A 43 -4.36 -9.49 2.08
CA THR A 43 -4.43 -10.20 0.79
C THR A 43 -4.83 -9.20 -0.30
N LEU A 44 -3.99 -9.06 -1.33
CA LEU A 44 -4.30 -8.29 -2.53
C LEU A 44 -4.74 -9.23 -3.66
N LYS A 45 -5.84 -8.92 -4.33
CA LYS A 45 -6.39 -9.72 -5.44
C LYS A 45 -6.82 -8.83 -6.59
N THR A 46 -6.56 -9.27 -7.81
CA THR A 46 -7.05 -8.63 -9.03
C THR A 46 -7.18 -9.66 -10.14
N ASP A 47 -8.18 -9.47 -10.99
CA ASP A 47 -8.38 -10.25 -12.22
C ASP A 47 -7.77 -9.55 -13.44
N ASP A 48 -7.20 -8.34 -13.25
CA ASP A 48 -6.58 -7.52 -14.28
C ASP A 48 -5.07 -7.86 -14.39
N PRO A 49 -4.59 -8.38 -15.54
CA PRO A 49 -3.20 -8.74 -15.74
C PRO A 49 -2.21 -7.57 -15.66
N GLU A 50 -2.64 -6.35 -15.98
CA GLU A 50 -1.79 -5.16 -15.88
C GLU A 50 -1.65 -4.71 -14.43
N ALA A 51 -2.76 -4.74 -13.68
CA ALA A 51 -2.73 -4.47 -12.24
C ALA A 51 -1.94 -5.54 -11.47
N ALA A 52 -2.02 -6.80 -11.90
CA ALA A 52 -1.27 -7.90 -11.28
C ALA A 52 0.24 -7.68 -11.30
N LYS A 53 0.78 -7.05 -12.36
CA LYS A 53 2.21 -6.72 -12.47
C LYS A 53 2.67 -5.69 -11.43
N LEU A 54 1.74 -4.89 -10.91
CA LEU A 54 2.02 -3.86 -9.91
C LEU A 54 1.92 -4.38 -8.48
N LEU A 55 1.32 -5.56 -8.26
CA LEU A 55 1.13 -6.12 -6.91
C LEU A 55 2.41 -6.23 -6.09
N PRO A 56 3.57 -6.68 -6.63
CA PRO A 56 4.80 -6.76 -5.84
C PRO A 56 5.27 -5.38 -5.34
N GLN A 57 5.19 -4.36 -6.19
CA GLN A 57 5.57 -3.00 -5.84
C GLN A 57 4.60 -2.41 -4.79
N ILE A 58 3.32 -2.70 -4.91
CA ILE A 58 2.30 -2.25 -3.96
C ILE A 58 2.49 -2.93 -2.61
N GLN A 59 2.71 -4.24 -2.59
CA GLN A 59 3.01 -5.00 -1.37
C GLN A 59 4.23 -4.42 -0.65
N GLU A 60 5.32 -4.15 -1.39
CA GLU A 60 6.52 -3.52 -0.84
C GLU A 60 6.22 -2.16 -0.19
N GLY A 61 5.44 -1.33 -0.87
CA GLY A 61 5.03 -0.02 -0.38
C GLY A 61 4.18 -0.11 0.89
N ILE A 62 3.26 -1.07 0.96
CA ILE A 62 2.42 -1.32 2.15
C ILE A 62 3.31 -1.76 3.32
N VAL A 63 4.16 -2.77 3.13
CA VAL A 63 5.05 -3.29 4.17
C VAL A 63 5.97 -2.19 4.70
N THR A 64 6.57 -1.40 3.80
CA THR A 64 7.43 -0.27 4.18
C THR A 64 6.67 0.78 4.98
N SER A 65 5.48 1.18 4.51
CA SER A 65 4.64 2.18 5.19
C SER A 65 4.22 1.71 6.58
N MET A 66 3.80 0.44 6.72
CA MET A 66 3.43 -0.15 8.00
C MET A 66 4.64 -0.20 8.95
N THR A 67 5.79 -0.62 8.45
CA THR A 67 7.03 -0.67 9.21
C THR A 67 7.41 0.71 9.75
N GLN A 68 7.40 1.74 8.89
CA GLN A 68 7.68 3.11 9.29
C GLN A 68 6.68 3.63 10.32
N MET A 69 5.39 3.33 10.16
CA MET A 69 4.36 3.70 11.13
C MET A 69 4.59 3.05 12.49
N LEU A 70 4.91 1.75 12.52
CA LEU A 70 5.22 1.01 13.76
C LEU A 70 6.44 1.61 14.48
N TYR A 71 7.49 1.94 13.73
CA TYR A 71 8.68 2.59 14.29
C TYR A 71 8.39 4.00 14.80
N GLN A 72 7.75 4.86 14.00
CA GLN A 72 7.64 6.29 14.30
C GLN A 72 6.53 6.61 15.30
N MET A 73 5.37 5.95 15.18
CA MET A 73 4.21 6.26 16.03
C MET A 73 4.20 5.48 17.33
N PHE A 74 4.74 4.25 17.32
CA PHE A 74 4.65 3.34 18.46
C PHE A 74 6.01 2.95 19.05
N ALA A 75 7.12 3.42 18.45
CA ALA A 75 8.48 3.09 18.88
C ALA A 75 8.72 1.57 19.00
N MET A 76 8.07 0.78 18.14
CA MET A 76 8.20 -0.68 18.11
C MET A 76 9.41 -1.10 17.27
N ASN A 77 10.04 -2.22 17.62
CA ASN A 77 11.22 -2.75 16.96
C ASN A 77 10.90 -4.13 16.38
N GLY A 78 11.55 -4.52 15.27
CA GLY A 78 11.36 -5.86 14.73
C GLY A 78 12.28 -6.20 13.56
N GLU A 79 12.12 -7.43 13.07
CA GLU A 79 12.79 -7.93 11.86
C GLU A 79 11.79 -8.11 10.73
N ARG A 80 12.26 -7.89 9.49
CA ARG A 80 11.47 -8.17 8.29
C ARG A 80 11.87 -9.56 7.77
N VAL A 81 10.93 -10.48 7.78
CA VAL A 81 11.06 -11.86 7.27
C VAL A 81 10.31 -12.08 5.98
#